data_AF-A0A2G9YUV8-F1
#
_entry.id   AF-A0A2G9YUV8-F1
#
_cell.length_a   1.000
_cell.length_b   1.000
_cell.length_c   1.000
_cell.angle_alpha   90.00
_cell.angle_beta   90.00
_cell.angle_gamma   90.00
#
_symmetry.space_group_name_H-M   'P 1'
#
loop_
_entity.id
_entity.type
_entity.pdbx_description
1 polymer ?
#
loop_
_entity_poly.entity_id
_entity_poly.type
_entity_poly.pdbx_seq_one_letter_code
_entity_poly.pdbx_strand_id
1 'polypeptide(L)' 'QHNNSLILFDRFSLENANSVVFAKAGSGKSYAVKLEILRSLMSGVDTIAVDPENEYQPLAEAIGGSFFNISLASP' A
#
# COMPACT_ATOMS: atom_id res chain seq x y z
N GLN A 1 -0.62 27.61 6.47
CA GLN A 1 0.85 27.55 6.67
C GLN A 1 1.20 26.12 7.05
N HIS A 2 2.13 25.47 6.36
CA HIS A 2 2.68 24.17 6.76
C HIS A 2 3.90 24.42 7.63
N ASN A 3 3.97 23.84 8.82
CA ASN A 3 5.07 24.08 9.79
C ASN A 3 6.25 23.10 9.60
N ASN A 4 6.40 22.52 8.41
CA ASN A 4 7.43 21.52 8.03
C ASN A 4 7.69 20.42 9.07
N SER A 5 6.73 20.18 9.96
CA SER A 5 6.88 19.23 11.05
C SER A 5 6.56 17.83 10.52
N LEU A 6 7.33 16.86 11.00
CA LEU A 6 7.11 15.47 10.64
C LEU A 6 5.78 14.99 11.24
N ILE A 7 4.93 14.41 10.40
CA ILE A 7 3.71 13.74 10.86
C ILE A 7 4.05 12.27 11.05
N LEU A 8 4.17 11.84 12.31
CA LEU A 8 4.10 10.43 12.68
C LEU A 8 2.72 10.15 13.24
N PHE A 9 2.06 9.15 12.67
CA PHE A 9 0.72 8.75 13.07
C PHE A 9 0.63 7.23 13.11
N ASP A 10 0.21 6.70 14.26
CA ASP A 10 -0.07 5.28 14.42
C ASP A 10 -1.55 5.03 14.11
N ARG A 11 -1.81 4.43 12.95
CA ARG A 11 -3.17 4.08 12.51
C ARG A 11 -3.77 2.94 13.33
N PHE A 12 -2.96 2.07 13.92
CA PHE A 12 -3.42 0.92 14.71
C PHE A 12 -3.84 1.30 16.12
N SER A 13 -3.52 2.50 16.61
CA SER A 13 -3.98 3.00 17.91
C SER A 13 -5.42 3.54 17.89
N LEU A 14 -6.05 3.64 16.70
CA LEU A 14 -7.44 4.06 16.57
C LEU A 14 -8.40 2.91 16.92
N GLU A 15 -9.67 3.25 17.20
CA GLU A 15 -10.76 2.25 17.35
C GLU A 15 -10.88 1.35 16.11
N ASN A 16 -10.56 1.90 14.94
CA ASN A 16 -10.57 1.22 13.66
C ASN A 16 -9.32 1.65 12.86
N ALA A 17 -8.54 0.67 12.42
CA ALA A 17 -7.34 0.91 11.63
C ALA A 17 -7.61 1.17 10.14
N ASN A 18 -8.84 1.12 9.62
CA ASN A 18 -9.09 1.30 8.19
C ASN A 18 -8.73 2.72 7.71
N SER A 19 -8.15 2.83 6.51
CA SER A 19 -7.85 4.09 5.83
C SER A 19 -8.52 4.16 4.46
N VAL A 20 -8.80 5.38 3.99
CA VAL A 20 -9.32 5.66 2.65
C VAL A 20 -8.48 6.77 2.03
N VAL A 21 -7.98 6.53 0.81
CA VAL A 21 -7.11 7.48 0.09
C VAL A 21 -7.82 7.96 -1.17
N PHE A 22 -8.10 9.27 -1.24
CA PHE A 22 -8.67 9.93 -2.42
C PHE A 22 -7.59 10.70 -3.17
N ALA A 23 -7.53 10.52 -4.49
CA ALA A 23 -6.54 11.19 -5.33
C ALA A 23 -6.95 11.18 -6.80
N LYS A 24 -6.50 12.18 -7.58
CA LYS A 24 -6.61 12.18 -9.05
C LYS A 24 -5.51 11.30 -9.65
N ALA A 25 -5.73 10.75 -10.85
CA ALA A 25 -4.67 10.09 -11.62
C ALA A 25 -3.42 11.01 -11.73
N GLY A 26 -2.23 10.45 -11.51
CA GLY A 26 -0.95 11.18 -11.53
C GLY A 26 -0.61 11.96 -10.26
N SER A 27 -1.46 11.96 -9.22
CA SER A 27 -1.19 12.70 -7.97
C SER A 27 -0.29 11.99 -6.95
N GLY A 28 0.24 10.80 -7.30
CA GLY A 28 1.13 10.03 -6.43
C GLY A 28 0.43 9.06 -5.47
N LYS A 29 -0.86 8.73 -5.69
CA LYS A 29 -1.61 7.72 -4.91
C LYS A 29 -0.82 6.41 -4.76
N SER A 30 -0.44 5.78 -5.87
CA SER A 30 0.24 4.49 -5.85
C SER A 30 1.62 4.58 -5.22
N TYR A 31 2.32 5.73 -5.34
CA TYR A 31 3.59 5.97 -4.63
C TYR A 31 3.40 6.01 -3.11
N ALA A 32 2.41 6.77 -2.62
CA ALA A 32 2.10 6.85 -1.20
C ALA A 32 1.72 5.48 -0.61
N VAL A 33 0.86 4.72 -1.31
CA VAL A 33 0.44 3.38 -0.87
C VAL A 33 1.60 2.39 -0.88
N LYS A 34 2.49 2.40 -1.89
CA LYS A 34 3.71 1.55 -1.89
C LYS A 34 4.60 1.82 -0.68
N LEU A 35 4.76 3.09 -0.28
CA LEU A 35 5.51 3.44 0.93
C LEU A 35 4.79 2.98 2.21
N GLU A 36 3.46 3.06 2.27
CA GLU A 36 2.69 2.54 3.40
C GLU A 36 2.83 1.01 3.53
N ILE A 37 2.79 0.27 2.42
CA ILE A 37 3.04 -1.17 2.37
C ILE A 37 4.44 -1.49 2.90
N LEU A 38 5.48 -0.83 2.39
CA LEU A 38 6.86 -1.06 2.82
C LEU A 38 7.04 -0.79 4.33
N ARG A 39 6.47 0.29 4.87
CA ARG A 39 6.55 0.59 6.30
C ARG A 39 5.78 -0.42 7.15
N SER A 40 4.65 -0.92 6.65
CA SER A 40 3.86 -1.96 7.32
C SER A 40 4.65 -3.26 7.41
N LEU A 41 5.29 -3.67 6.30
CA LEU A 41 6.18 -4.84 6.27
C LEU A 41 7.38 -4.69 7.22
N MET A 42 8.01 -3.51 7.26
CA MET A 42 9.08 -3.21 8.23
C MET A 42 8.62 -3.32 9.69
N SER A 43 7.32 -3.12 9.93
CA SER A 43 6.69 -3.24 11.26
C SER A 43 6.16 -4.66 11.54
N GLY A 44 6.45 -5.63 10.65
CA GLY A 44 6.01 -7.02 10.79
C GLY A 44 4.54 -7.26 10.43
N VAL A 45 3.92 -6.35 9.67
CA VAL A 45 2.53 -6.48 9.23
C VAL A 45 2.48 -7.10 7.84
N ASP A 46 1.83 -8.25 7.72
CA ASP A 46 1.57 -8.90 6.44
C ASP A 46 0.64 -8.04 5.58
N THR A 47 0.94 -7.98 4.27
CA THR A 47 0.19 -7.15 3.33
C THR A 47 -0.35 -7.98 2.17
N ILE A 48 -1.63 -7.78 1.87
CA ILE A 48 -2.30 -8.33 0.68
C ILE A 48 -2.78 -7.13 -0.15
N ALA A 49 -2.47 -7.14 -1.45
CA ALA A 49 -2.91 -6.12 -2.39
C ALA A 49 -3.80 -6.74 -3.47
N VAL A 50 -4.97 -6.15 -3.70
CA VAL A 50 -5.81 -6.44 -4.85
C VAL A 50 -5.51 -5.40 -5.91
N ASP A 51 -4.86 -5.82 -6.99
CA ASP A 51 -4.24 -4.93 -7.96
C ASP A 51 -4.70 -5.25 -9.38
N PRO A 52 -5.75 -4.59 -9.88
CA PRO A 52 -6.25 -4.83 -11.23
C PRO A 52 -5.33 -4.29 -12.33
N GLU A 53 -4.36 -3.42 -11.99
CA GLU A 53 -3.47 -2.76 -12.95
C GLU A 53 -2.04 -3.30 -12.92
N ASN A 54 -1.77 -4.32 -12.08
CA ASN A 54 -0.44 -4.90 -11.84
C ASN A 54 0.63 -3.85 -11.46
N GLU A 55 0.23 -2.72 -10.87
CA GLU A 55 1.13 -1.65 -10.42
C GLU A 55 2.05 -2.08 -9.27
N TYR A 56 1.65 -3.09 -8.48
CA TYR A 56 2.34 -3.58 -7.28
C TYR A 56 3.12 -4.87 -7.53
N GLN A 57 3.01 -5.50 -8.70
CA GLN A 57 3.80 -6.69 -9.03
C GLN A 57 5.32 -6.46 -8.83
N PRO A 58 5.93 -5.37 -9.34
CA PRO A 58 7.36 -5.14 -9.12
C PRO A 58 7.73 -4.95 -7.64
N LEU A 59 6.80 -4.41 -6.84
CA LEU A 59 7.00 -4.28 -5.40
C LEU A 59 7.02 -5.65 -4.74
N ALA A 60 6.04 -6.51 -5.06
CA ALA A 60 5.95 -7.87 -4.54
C ALA A 60 7.22 -8.67 -4.87
N GLU A 61 7.70 -8.60 -6.11
CA GLU A 61 8.95 -9.26 -6.52
C GLU A 61 10.17 -8.72 -5.75
N ALA A 62 10.28 -7.40 -5.58
CA ALA A 62 11.41 -6.77 -4.90
C ALA A 62 11.52 -7.13 -3.41
N ILE A 63 10.40 -7.39 -2.74
CA ILE A 63 10.35 -7.77 -1.32
C ILE A 63 10.33 -9.29 -1.09
N GLY A 64 10.40 -10.10 -2.16
CA GLY A 64 10.28 -11.56 -2.07
C GLY A 64 8.87 -12.06 -1.75
N GLY A 65 7.84 -11.26 -2.05
CA GLY A 65 6.43 -11.61 -1.89
C GLY A 65 5.92 -12.52 -3.00
N SER A 66 4.61 -12.80 -2.99
CA SER A 66 3.95 -13.62 -4.00
C SER A 66 3.01 -12.77 -4.86
N PHE A 67 3.01 -13.06 -6.17
CA PHE A 67 2.06 -12.49 -7.12
C PHE A 67 1.20 -13.62 -7.70
N PHE A 68 -0.12 -13.44 -7.66
CA PHE A 68 -1.09 -14.41 -8.16
C PHE A 68 -1.91 -13.75 -9.26
N ASN A 69 -1.78 -14.25 -10.49
CA ASN A 69 -2.60 -13.79 -11.60
C ASN A 69 -3.98 -14.46 -11.54
N ILE A 70 -4.99 -13.72 -11.11
CA ILE A 70 -6.37 -14.19 -11.02
C ILE A 70 -7.14 -13.70 -12.26
N SER A 71 -7.42 -14.62 -13.17
CA SER A 71 -8.25 -14.37 -14.35
C SER A 71 -9.48 -15.29 -14.31
N LEU A 72 -10.57 -14.88 -14.95
CA LEU A 72 -11.79 -15.71 -15.07
C LEU A 72 -11.55 -17.05 -15.82
N ALA A 73 -10.44 -17.15 -16.56
CA ALA A 73 -10.02 -18.34 -17.28
C ALA A 73 -8.87 -19.10 -16.58
N SER A 74 -8.46 -18.65 -15.37
CA SER A 74 -7.51 -19.41 -14.57
C SER A 74 -8.19 -20.72 -14.11
N PRO A 75 -7.52 -21.88 -14.26
CA PRO A 75 -8.09 -23.17 -13.86
C PRO A 75 -8.45 -23.24 -12.37
#